data_AF-A0A7K2ZP90-F1
#
_entry.id   AF-A0A7K2ZP90-F1
#
_cell.length_a   1.000
_cell.length_b   1.000
_cell.length_c   1.000
_cell.angle_alpha   90.00
_cell.angle_beta   90.00
_cell.angle_gamma   90.00
#
_symmetry.space_group_name_H-M   'P 1'
#
loop_
_entity.id
_entity.type
_entity.pdbx_description
1 polymer ?
#
loop_
_entity_poly.entity_id
_entity_poly.type
_entity_poly.pdbx_seq_one_letter_code
_entity_poly.pdbx_strand_id
1 'polypeptide(L)'
;LDGPASGGRVKLYEPDWQHDPVDFLTAVSAEFEATGVVSTARRALASIEGGDPVLFVGVEFATWDGAGQNAPMDALGRALGRIEVPWPVNLVLLDVAQDLVGDWMREKVRPFYRREGH
;
A
#
# COMPACT_ATOMS: atom_id res chain seq x y z
N LEU A 1 7.78 13.14 -31.33
CA LEU A 1 6.95 13.25 -30.12
C LEU A 1 7.14 11.94 -29.37
N ASP A 2 8.17 11.89 -28.52
CA ASP A 2 8.50 10.74 -27.70
C ASP A 2 7.37 10.49 -26.68
N GLY A 3 6.83 9.27 -26.70
CA GLY A 3 5.76 8.84 -25.78
C GLY A 3 6.28 8.78 -24.34
N PRO A 4 5.42 9.04 -23.33
CA PRO A 4 5.86 9.10 -21.95
C PRO A 4 6.32 7.72 -21.46
N ALA A 5 7.60 7.68 -21.07
CA ALA A 5 8.25 6.80 -20.10
C ALA A 5 8.11 5.28 -20.29
N SER A 6 9.19 4.67 -20.79
CA SER A 6 9.83 3.47 -20.24
C SER A 6 8.92 2.53 -19.42
N GLY A 7 8.16 1.68 -20.11
CA GLY A 7 7.44 0.57 -19.51
C GLY A 7 8.40 -0.50 -19.02
N GLY A 8 9.12 -0.22 -17.92
CA GLY A 8 9.90 -1.23 -17.20
C GLY A 8 8.96 -2.35 -16.78
N ARG A 9 9.36 -3.61 -16.98
CA ARG A 9 8.54 -4.76 -16.59
C ARG A 9 8.45 -4.81 -15.07
N VAL A 10 7.33 -4.32 -14.53
CA VAL A 10 7.02 -4.39 -13.10
C VAL A 10 6.59 -5.81 -12.77
N LYS A 11 7.32 -6.47 -11.87
CA LYS A 11 6.91 -7.76 -11.30
C LYS A 11 6.27 -7.49 -9.94
N LEU A 12 4.97 -7.77 -9.84
CA LEU A 12 4.20 -7.68 -8.60
C LEU A 12 4.11 -9.06 -7.94
N TYR A 13 4.37 -9.12 -6.64
CA TYR A 13 4.30 -10.33 -5.85
C TYR A 13 4.03 -10.01 -4.37
N GLU A 14 3.44 -10.96 -3.64
CA GLU A 14 3.30 -10.83 -2.18
C GLU A 14 4.66 -11.09 -1.52
N PRO A 15 5.01 -10.38 -0.42
CA PRO A 15 6.23 -10.66 0.33
C PRO A 15 6.22 -12.10 0.83
N ASP A 16 7.37 -12.76 0.71
CA ASP A 16 7.56 -14.10 1.26
C ASP A 16 7.35 -14.05 2.78
N TRP A 17 6.73 -15.07 3.36
CA TRP A 17 6.34 -15.10 4.78
C TRP A 17 7.52 -14.91 5.76
N GLN A 18 8.76 -15.15 5.32
CA GLN A 18 9.99 -14.91 6.09
C GLN A 18 10.42 -13.44 6.13
N HIS A 19 10.01 -12.67 5.13
CA HIS A 19 10.37 -11.27 4.92
C HIS A 19 9.16 -10.34 5.09
N ASP A 20 7.99 -10.89 5.41
CA ASP A 20 6.79 -10.11 5.60
C ASP A 20 6.92 -9.21 6.83
N PRO A 21 6.82 -7.88 6.69
CA PRO A 21 7.02 -6.95 7.79
C PRO A 21 5.75 -6.87 8.66
N VAL A 22 5.39 -7.99 9.30
CA VAL A 22 4.13 -8.14 10.06
C VAL A 22 4.00 -7.10 11.17
N ASP A 23 5.09 -6.77 11.86
CA ASP A 23 5.08 -5.74 12.91
C ASP A 23 4.73 -4.36 12.34
N PHE A 24 5.34 -3.99 11.21
CA PHE A 24 5.03 -2.75 10.50
C PHE A 24 3.57 -2.71 10.06
N LEU A 25 3.08 -3.78 9.43
CA LEU A 25 1.69 -3.88 8.97
C LEU A 25 0.69 -3.79 10.14
N THR A 26 1.05 -4.36 11.28
CA THR A 26 0.25 -4.28 12.50
C THR A 26 0.20 -2.84 13.02
N ALA A 27 1.34 -2.14 13.06
CA ALA A 27 1.39 -0.73 13.45
C ALA A 27 0.59 0.15 12.49
N VAL A 28 0.73 -0.07 11.18
CA VAL A 28 -0.06 0.64 10.15
C VAL A 28 -1.55 0.39 10.33
N SER A 29 -1.95 -0.86 10.59
CA SER A 29 -3.36 -1.23 10.82
C SER A 29 -3.94 -0.48 12.02
N ALA A 30 -3.20 -0.36 13.12
CA ALA A 30 -3.64 0.39 14.30
C ALA A 30 -3.79 1.89 14.02
N GLU A 31 -2.88 2.47 13.24
CA GLU A 31 -2.97 3.87 12.83
C GLU A 31 -4.16 4.10 11.87
N PHE A 32 -4.41 3.18 10.93
CA PHE A 32 -5.57 3.23 10.03
C PHE A 32 -6.90 3.10 10.79
N GLU A 33 -6.98 2.18 11.75
CA GLU A 33 -8.15 2.03 12.63
C GLU A 33 -8.40 3.33 13.40
N ALA A 34 -7.35 3.93 13.98
CA ALA A 34 -7.46 5.19 14.72
C ALA A 34 -7.89 6.37 13.81
N THR A 35 -7.48 6.39 12.54
CA THR A 35 -7.93 7.43 11.59
C THR A 35 -9.39 7.25 11.17
N GLY A 36 -9.88 6.00 11.09
CA GLY A 36 -11.24 5.69 10.69
C GLY A 36 -11.60 6.04 9.24
N VAL A 37 -10.63 6.39 8.38
CA VAL A 37 -10.89 6.73 6.97
C VAL A 37 -10.61 5.57 6.00
N VAL A 38 -9.82 4.58 6.41
CA VAL A 38 -9.45 3.42 5.58
C VAL A 38 -10.46 2.29 5.81
N SER A 39 -11.04 1.78 4.73
CA SER A 39 -11.92 0.61 4.72
C SER A 39 -11.11 -0.69 4.70
N THR A 40 -10.19 -0.80 3.72
CA THR A 40 -9.26 -1.94 3.65
C THR A 40 -7.86 -1.50 3.24
N ALA A 41 -6.86 -2.30 3.58
CA ALA A 41 -5.51 -2.11 3.07
C ALA A 41 -4.86 -3.44 2.67
N ARG A 42 -4.09 -3.40 1.58
CA ARG A 42 -3.39 -4.50 0.92
C ARG A 42 -1.91 -4.16 0.77
N ARG A 43 -1.06 -5.17 0.67
CA ARG A 43 0.40 -4.99 0.50
C ARG A 43 0.93 -5.81 -0.67
N ALA A 44 1.78 -5.21 -1.48
CA ALA A 44 2.49 -5.91 -2.55
C ALA A 44 3.93 -5.42 -2.62
N LEU A 45 4.85 -6.30 -2.98
CA LEU A 45 6.18 -5.90 -3.42
C LEU A 45 6.16 -5.76 -4.95
N ALA A 46 6.74 -4.67 -5.44
CA ALA A 46 7.03 -4.52 -6.86
C ALA A 46 8.53 -4.40 -7.08
N SER A 47 9.06 -5.15 -8.03
CA SER A 47 10.44 -4.99 -8.52
C SER A 47 10.42 -4.66 -10.00
N ILE A 48 11.21 -3.66 -10.40
CA ILE A 48 11.35 -3.22 -11.79
C ILE A 48 12.65 -3.78 -12.33
N GLU A 49 12.56 -4.63 -13.36
CA GLU A 49 13.74 -5.19 -14.05
C GLU A 49 14.80 -5.84 -13.13
N GLY A 50 14.39 -6.37 -11.97
CA GLY A 50 15.30 -7.00 -11.00
C GLY A 50 16.01 -6.02 -10.07
N GLY A 51 15.63 -4.73 -10.08
CA GLY A 51 16.05 -3.76 -9.09
C GLY A 51 15.43 -3.98 -7.70
N ASP A 52 15.85 -3.16 -6.74
CA ASP A 52 15.39 -3.24 -5.36
C ASP A 52 13.86 -3.17 -5.28
N PRO A 53 13.22 -4.12 -4.57
CA PRO A 53 11.78 -4.13 -4.47
C PRO A 53 11.29 -2.96 -3.62
N VAL A 54 10.11 -2.47 -3.99
CA VAL A 54 9.38 -1.40 -3.32
C VAL A 54 8.12 -2.00 -2.72
N LEU A 55 7.84 -1.65 -1.46
CA LEU A 55 6.63 -2.05 -0.77
C LEU A 55 5.49 -1.10 -1.10
N PHE A 56 4.53 -1.59 -1.88
CA PHE A 56 3.29 -0.91 -2.17
C PHE A 56 2.26 -1.22 -1.09
N VAL A 57 1.73 -0.18 -0.46
CA VAL A 57 0.59 -0.26 0.45
C VAL A 57 -0.61 0.33 -0.28
N GLY A 58 -1.50 -0.54 -0.75
CA GLY A 58 -2.75 -0.15 -1.38
C GLY A 58 -3.83 0.06 -0.34
N VAL A 59 -4.49 1.21 -0.33
CA VAL A 59 -5.59 1.53 0.60
C VAL A 59 -6.88 1.79 -0.15
N GLU A 60 -7.99 1.33 0.43
CA GLU A 60 -9.35 1.68 0.04
C GLU A 60 -9.96 2.60 1.10
N PHE A 61 -10.58 3.70 0.69
CA PHE A 61 -11.19 4.66 1.61
C PHE A 61 -12.65 4.29 1.90
N ALA A 62 -13.05 4.37 3.17
CA ALA A 62 -14.45 4.18 3.56
C ALA A 62 -15.31 5.39 3.15
N THR A 63 -14.74 6.60 3.22
CA THR A 63 -15.39 7.85 2.82
C THR A 63 -14.38 8.78 2.16
N TRP A 64 -14.67 9.19 0.92
CA TRP A 64 -13.87 10.19 0.22
C TRP A 64 -14.29 11.61 0.65
N ASP A 65 -13.80 12.04 1.81
CA ASP A 65 -13.79 13.46 2.17
C ASP A 65 -12.36 13.98 1.96
N GLY A 66 -12.19 15.03 1.15
CA GLY A 66 -10.88 15.50 0.69
C GLY A 66 -9.90 15.86 1.82
N ALA A 67 -10.39 16.09 3.03
CA ALA A 67 -9.58 16.29 4.24
C ALA A 67 -8.88 14.99 4.72
N GLY A 68 -9.40 13.81 4.38
CA GLY A 68 -8.89 12.50 4.80
C GLY A 68 -7.82 11.91 3.91
N GLN A 69 -7.50 12.51 2.75
CA GLN A 69 -6.59 11.93 1.77
C GLN A 69 -5.14 11.80 2.28
N ASN A 70 -4.70 12.73 3.13
CA ASN A 70 -3.36 12.68 3.74
C ASN A 70 -3.28 11.72 4.94
N ALA A 71 -4.42 11.31 5.53
CA ALA A 71 -4.42 10.53 6.76
C ALA A 71 -3.73 9.16 6.61
N PRO A 72 -3.90 8.39 5.51
CA PRO A 72 -3.14 7.15 5.32
C PRO A 72 -1.63 7.39 5.15
N MET A 73 -1.25 8.49 4.49
CA MET A 73 0.16 8.87 4.32
C MET A 73 0.80 9.22 5.66
N ASP A 74 0.11 10.00 6.50
CA ASP A 74 0.58 10.35 7.85
C ASP A 74 0.67 9.12 8.76
N ALA A 75 -0.31 8.21 8.68
CA ALA A 75 -0.32 6.94 9.40
C ALA A 75 0.88 6.06 9.01
N LEU A 76 1.17 5.95 7.71
CA LEU A 76 2.36 5.25 7.23
C LEU A 76 3.65 5.89 7.71
N GLY A 77 3.76 7.22 7.64
CA GLY A 77 4.91 7.95 8.15
C GLY A 77 5.14 7.72 9.65
N ARG A 78 4.06 7.72 10.45
CA ARG A 78 4.13 7.39 11.89
C ARG A 78 4.57 5.95 12.15
N ALA A 79 4.06 4.99 11.38
CA ALA A 79 4.46 3.59 11.50
C ALA A 79 5.93 3.39 11.11
N LEU A 80 6.39 4.01 10.02
CA LEU A 80 7.79 3.99 9.57
C LEU A 80 8.74 4.60 10.60
N GLY A 81 8.30 5.64 11.31
CA GLY A 81 9.07 6.23 12.41
C GLY A 81 9.22 5.32 13.64
N ARG A 82 8.41 4.25 13.74
CA ARG A 82 8.47 3.27 14.83
C ARG A 82 9.11 1.95 14.41
N ILE A 83 8.86 1.51 13.19
CA ILE A 83 9.26 0.21 12.66
C ILE A 83 9.88 0.44 11.29
N GLU A 84 11.19 0.22 11.21
CA GLU A 84 11.92 0.30 9.96
C GLU A 84 11.60 -0.94 9.11
N VAL A 85 11.43 -0.72 7.80
CA VAL A 85 11.30 -1.78 6.82
C VAL A 85 12.44 -1.67 5.81
N PRO A 86 12.95 -2.78 5.27
CA PRO A 86 14.11 -2.78 4.39
C PRO A 86 13.81 -2.25 2.98
N TRP A 87 12.53 -1.96 2.66
CA TRP A 87 12.09 -1.50 1.35
C TRP A 87 11.54 -0.08 1.40
N PRO A 88 11.72 0.72 0.33
CA PRO A 88 10.96 1.95 0.16
C PRO A 88 9.45 1.65 0.20
N VAL A 89 8.68 2.46 0.91
CA VAL A 89 7.23 2.30 1.01
C VAL A 89 6.54 3.31 0.12
N ASN A 90 5.61 2.83 -0.70
CA ASN A 90 4.79 3.65 -1.59
C ASN A 90 3.31 3.42 -1.33
N LEU A 91 2.54 4.51 -1.22
CA LEU A 91 1.10 4.46 -0.99
C LEU A 91 0.36 4.48 -2.33
N VAL A 92 -0.64 3.61 -2.48
CA VAL A 92 -1.53 3.59 -3.65
C VAL A 92 -2.97 3.68 -3.20
N LEU A 93 -3.74 4.57 -3.83
CA LEU A 93 -5.15 4.76 -3.54
C LEU A 93 -5.98 3.87 -4.49
N LEU A 94 -6.40 2.69 -4.04
CA LEU A 94 -7.03 1.67 -4.88
C LEU A 94 -8.41 2.08 -5.41
N ASP A 95 -9.11 2.98 -4.72
CA ASP A 95 -10.43 3.46 -5.15
C ASP A 95 -10.39 4.63 -6.13
N VAL A 96 -9.24 5.28 -6.30
CA VAL A 96 -9.13 6.53 -7.06
C VAL A 96 -8.08 6.48 -8.15
N ALA A 97 -6.98 5.77 -7.93
CA ALA A 97 -5.97 5.58 -8.96
C ALA A 97 -6.42 4.46 -9.92
N GLN A 98 -6.51 4.79 -11.21
CA GLN A 98 -6.73 3.82 -12.28
C GLN A 98 -5.37 3.37 -12.81
N ASP A 99 -4.68 2.54 -12.02
CA ASP A 99 -3.39 1.99 -12.38
C ASP A 99 -3.40 0.45 -12.31
N LEU A 100 -2.63 -0.18 -13.20
CA LEU A 100 -2.56 -1.64 -13.33
C LEU A 100 -2.10 -2.33 -12.04
N VAL A 101 -1.36 -1.61 -11.18
CA VAL A 101 -0.88 -2.13 -9.91
C VAL A 101 -2.04 -2.21 -8.91
N GLY A 102 -2.84 -1.16 -8.83
CA GLY A 102 -4.04 -1.07 -8.01
C GLY A 102 -5.04 -2.19 -8.32
N ASP A 103 -5.35 -2.37 -9.61
CA ASP A 103 -6.24 -3.44 -10.07
C ASP A 103 -5.68 -4.83 -9.71
N TRP A 104 -4.40 -5.07 -9.98
CA TRP A 104 -3.76 -6.35 -9.63
C TRP A 104 -3.77 -6.59 -8.12
N MET A 105 -3.47 -5.57 -7.31
CA MET A 105 -3.52 -5.68 -5.85
C MET A 105 -4.94 -6.02 -5.38
N ARG A 106 -5.97 -5.37 -5.92
CA ARG A 106 -7.36 -5.64 -5.54
C ARG A 106 -7.78 -7.07 -5.88
N GLU A 107 -7.33 -7.61 -7.01
CA GLU A 107 -7.70 -8.95 -7.48
C GLU A 107 -6.87 -10.09 -6.89
N LYS A 108 -5.56 -9.88 -6.68
CA LYS A 108 -4.60 -10.95 -6.35
C LYS A 108 -4.16 -10.93 -4.90
N VAL A 109 -4.16 -9.77 -4.24
CA VAL A 109 -3.58 -9.61 -2.91
C VAL A 109 -4.67 -9.62 -1.85
N ARG A 110 -4.42 -10.37 -0.77
CA ARG A 110 -5.33 -10.39 0.37
C ARG A 110 -5.13 -9.15 1.25
N PRO A 111 -6.22 -8.50 1.70
CA PRO A 111 -6.10 -7.38 2.62
C PRO A 111 -5.51 -7.85 3.95
N PHE A 112 -4.54 -7.09 4.47
CA PHE A 112 -4.00 -7.30 5.83
C PHE A 112 -4.82 -6.54 6.87
N TYR A 113 -5.47 -5.47 6.46
CA TYR A 113 -6.36 -4.67 7.29
C TYR A 113 -7.73 -4.57 6.61
N ARG A 114 -8.77 -4.79 7.41
CA ARG A 114 -10.16 -4.54 7.07
C ARG A 114 -10.82 -3.97 8.30
N ARG A 115 -11.45 -2.82 8.15
CA ARG A 115 -12.24 -2.21 9.21
C ARG A 115 -13.45 -3.09 9.50
N GLU A 116 -13.69 -3.42 10.77
CA GLU A 116 -14.91 -4.14 11.15
C GLU A 116 -16.13 -3.21 10.99
N GLY A 117 -17.14 -3.68 10.24
CA GLY A 117 -18.40 -2.94 10.04
C GLY A 117 -18.55 -2.21 8.70
N HIS A 118 -17.73 -2.53 7.70
CA HIS A 118 -17.90 -2.10 6.30
C HIS A 118 -18.21 -3.29 5.39
#